data_AF-A0A1G8RL29-F1
#
_entry.id   AF-A0A1G8RL29-F1
#
_cell.length_a   1.000
_cell.length_b   1.000
_cell.length_c   1.000
_cell.angle_alpha   90.00
_cell.angle_beta   90.00
_cell.angle_gamma   90.00
#
_symmetry.space_group_name_H-M   'P 1'
#
loop_
_entity.id
_entity.type
_entity.pdbx_description
1 polymer ?
#
loop_
_entity_poly.entity_id
_entity_poly.type
_entity_poly.pdbx_seq_one_letter_code
_entity_poly.pdbx_strand_id
1 'polypeptide(L)'
;MKERSKRLSAMNVYITNASPEDVPTEHIHDLYSLRWQIELLFKTWKSFFEIDHCKEIKKERLECHLYGQLIAILLGSSTMFQMRQLLLTKKKQELSEYKAIYIIKDYFPLLFKAIQKNTQELSKILLRLFALLQKNGRKSHRYEKKTVFDILGVVYQYTMSRDHQVA
;
A
#
# COMPACT_ATOMS: atom_id res chain seq x y z
N MET A 1 -16.49 29.51 -18.41
CA MET A 1 -16.98 28.90 -17.15
C MET A 1 -17.46 30.02 -16.22
N LYS A 2 -18.74 30.06 -15.83
CA LYS A 2 -19.32 31.14 -14.99
C LYS A 2 -18.61 31.22 -13.63
N GLU A 3 -18.42 32.43 -13.08
CA GLU A 3 -17.65 32.69 -11.84
C GLU A 3 -18.12 31.87 -10.63
N ARG A 4 -19.43 31.68 -10.48
CA ARG A 4 -20.03 30.80 -9.46
C ARG A 4 -19.52 29.36 -9.54
N SER A 5 -19.29 28.84 -10.75
CA SER A 5 -18.80 27.48 -10.97
C SER A 5 -17.34 27.33 -10.53
N LYS A 6 -16.52 28.37 -10.71
CA LYS A 6 -15.12 28.38 -10.24
C LYS A 6 -15.01 28.43 -8.72
N ARG A 7 -15.92 29.17 -8.05
CA ARG A 7 -15.97 29.24 -6.58
C ARG A 7 -16.36 27.89 -5.97
N LEU A 8 -17.36 27.22 -6.55
CA LEU A 8 -17.80 25.90 -6.09
C LEU A 8 -16.73 24.82 -6.31
N SER A 9 -15.93 24.89 -7.39
CA SER A 9 -14.83 23.93 -7.61
C SER A 9 -13.67 24.07 -6.62
N ALA A 10 -13.60 25.16 -5.85
CA ALA A 10 -12.60 25.37 -4.82
C ALA A 10 -13.04 24.87 -3.43
N MET A 11 -14.30 24.43 -3.29
CA MET A 11 -14.87 23.96 -2.02
C MET A 11 -14.91 22.43 -1.98
N ASN A 12 -14.42 21.85 -0.89
CA ASN A 12 -14.63 20.43 -0.59
C ASN A 12 -15.77 20.30 0.41
N VAL A 13 -16.79 19.52 0.07
CA VAL A 13 -17.94 19.23 0.95
C VAL A 13 -17.90 17.75 1.32
N TYR A 14 -17.92 17.47 2.62
CA TYR A 14 -17.94 16.11 3.16
C TYR A 14 -19.29 15.84 3.83
N ILE A 15 -19.89 14.69 3.50
CA ILE A 15 -21.12 14.21 4.12
C ILE A 15 -20.77 12.89 4.79
N THR A 16 -21.04 12.79 6.09
CA THR A 16 -20.72 11.60 6.90
C THR A 16 -21.84 11.30 7.88
N ASN A 17 -22.01 10.03 8.20
CA ASN A 17 -22.85 9.54 9.29
C ASN A 17 -22.06 9.35 10.60
N ALA A 18 -20.75 9.61 10.60
CA ALA A 18 -19.93 9.56 11.80
C ALA A 18 -20.36 10.65 12.80
N SER A 19 -20.47 10.29 14.07
CA SER A 19 -20.75 11.26 15.11
C SER A 19 -19.51 12.14 15.36
N PRO A 20 -19.68 13.40 15.80
CA PRO A 20 -18.56 14.24 16.23
C PRO A 20 -17.78 13.68 17.43
N GLU A 21 -18.38 12.76 18.21
CA GLU A 21 -17.73 12.06 19.32
C GLU A 21 -16.73 11.02 18.81
N ASP A 22 -17.08 10.29 17.73
CA ASP A 22 -16.20 9.28 17.11
C ASP A 22 -15.13 9.93 16.23
N VAL A 23 -15.51 10.93 15.44
CA VAL A 23 -14.62 11.62 14.50
C VAL A 23 -14.86 13.12 14.59
N PRO A 24 -13.98 13.84 15.30
CA PRO A 24 -14.00 15.30 15.33
C PRO A 24 -13.96 15.90 13.92
N THR A 25 -14.69 17.01 13.72
CA THR A 25 -14.85 17.67 12.41
C THR A 25 -13.51 18.01 11.74
N GLU A 26 -12.51 18.38 12.52
CA GLU A 26 -11.14 18.67 12.08
C GLU A 26 -10.40 17.47 11.45
N HIS A 27 -10.80 16.24 11.78
CA HIS A 27 -10.19 15.02 11.25
C HIS A 27 -10.93 14.43 10.04
N ILE A 28 -12.14 14.91 9.72
CA ILE A 28 -12.94 14.39 8.60
C ILE A 28 -12.17 14.45 7.28
N HIS A 29 -11.51 15.58 7.01
CA HIS A 29 -10.72 15.75 5.79
C HIS A 29 -9.57 14.73 5.72
N ASP A 30 -8.81 14.59 6.80
CA ASP A 30 -7.66 13.68 6.86
C ASP A 30 -8.09 12.23 6.72
N LEU A 31 -9.18 11.83 7.41
CA LEU A 31 -9.75 10.50 7.29
C LEU A 31 -10.23 10.22 5.87
N TYR A 32 -10.97 11.14 5.25
CA TYR A 32 -11.43 10.99 3.87
C TYR A 32 -10.28 10.94 2.87
N SER A 33 -9.15 11.60 3.15
CA SER A 33 -7.95 11.53 2.31
C SER A 33 -7.38 10.10 2.19
N LEU A 34 -7.64 9.24 3.19
CA LEU A 34 -7.26 7.82 3.14
C LEU A 34 -8.00 7.05 2.06
N ARG A 35 -9.12 7.54 1.53
CA ARG A 35 -9.80 6.95 0.37
C ARG A 35 -8.83 6.71 -0.79
N TRP A 36 -7.81 7.56 -0.97
CA TRP A 36 -6.79 7.37 -2.00
C TRP A 36 -6.03 6.02 -1.89
N GLN A 37 -6.01 5.36 -0.73
CA GLN A 37 -5.38 4.04 -0.59
C GLN A 37 -6.01 3.00 -1.54
N ILE A 38 -7.33 3.06 -1.78
CA ILE A 38 -7.96 2.13 -2.72
C ILE A 38 -7.51 2.39 -4.16
N GLU A 39 -7.34 3.65 -4.53
CA GLU A 39 -6.82 4.02 -5.85
C GLU A 39 -5.36 3.58 -6.01
N LEU A 40 -4.56 3.71 -4.97
CA LEU A 40 -3.17 3.24 -4.98
C LEU A 40 -3.10 1.71 -5.10
N LEU A 41 -3.99 0.99 -4.41
CA LEU A 41 -4.11 -0.46 -4.50
C LEU A 41 -4.48 -0.89 -5.92
N PHE A 42 -5.53 -0.32 -6.51
CA PHE A 42 -5.92 -0.64 -7.88
C PHE A 42 -4.86 -0.22 -8.90
N LYS A 43 -4.20 0.93 -8.71
CA LYS A 43 -3.07 1.34 -9.53
C LYS A 43 -1.96 0.31 -9.50
N THR A 44 -1.65 -0.23 -8.32
CA THR A 44 -0.62 -1.26 -8.14
C THR A 44 -1.01 -2.55 -8.85
N TRP A 45 -2.29 -2.95 -8.77
CA TRP A 45 -2.80 -4.14 -9.44
C TRP A 45 -2.74 -4.03 -10.96
N LYS A 46 -3.16 -2.89 -11.52
CA LYS A 46 -3.05 -2.63 -12.97
C LYS A 46 -1.60 -2.57 -13.42
N SER A 47 -0.76 -1.78 -12.76
CA SER A 47 0.63 -1.57 -13.17
C SER A 47 1.50 -2.82 -13.09
N PHE A 48 1.31 -3.67 -12.07
CA PHE A 48 2.21 -4.79 -11.83
C PHE A 48 1.59 -6.15 -12.12
N PHE A 49 0.27 -6.29 -12.09
CA PHE A 49 -0.39 -7.57 -12.38
C PHE A 49 -1.20 -7.54 -13.66
N GLU A 50 -1.31 -6.37 -14.31
CA GLU A 50 -1.95 -6.19 -15.61
C GLU A 50 -3.40 -6.71 -15.65
N ILE A 51 -4.11 -6.59 -14.52
CA ILE A 51 -5.48 -7.09 -14.36
C ILE A 51 -6.49 -6.41 -15.30
N ASP A 52 -6.17 -5.21 -15.78
CA ASP A 52 -6.95 -4.46 -16.76
C ASP A 52 -6.61 -4.82 -18.21
N HIS A 53 -5.57 -5.62 -18.46
CA HIS A 53 -5.21 -6.05 -19.80
C HIS A 53 -5.89 -7.37 -20.16
N CYS A 54 -7.03 -7.27 -20.84
CA CYS A 54 -7.74 -8.42 -21.39
C CYS A 54 -7.40 -8.59 -22.88
N LYS A 55 -7.00 -9.81 -23.26
CA LYS A 55 -6.86 -10.19 -24.68
C LYS A 55 -8.17 -10.78 -25.18
N GLU A 56 -8.46 -10.65 -26.46
CA GLU A 56 -9.57 -11.35 -27.10
C GLU A 56 -9.23 -12.84 -27.23
N ILE A 57 -9.75 -13.64 -26.29
CA ILE A 57 -9.55 -15.09 -26.20
C ILE A 57 -10.86 -15.76 -25.77
N LYS A 58 -10.90 -17.09 -25.87
CA LYS A 58 -12.02 -17.89 -25.36
C LYS A 58 -12.26 -17.60 -23.87
N LYS A 59 -13.54 -17.59 -23.47
CA LYS A 59 -13.98 -17.29 -22.10
C LYS A 59 -13.23 -18.12 -21.05
N GLU A 60 -13.07 -19.41 -21.28
CA GLU A 60 -12.44 -20.34 -20.32
C GLU A 60 -10.96 -19.98 -20.09
N ARG A 61 -10.27 -19.56 -21.16
CA ARG A 61 -8.87 -19.13 -21.06
C ARG A 61 -8.77 -17.77 -20.35
N LEU A 62 -9.71 -16.87 -20.61
CA LEU A 62 -9.78 -15.58 -19.91
C LEU A 62 -10.00 -15.78 -18.41
N GLU A 63 -10.96 -16.62 -18.03
CA GLU A 63 -11.24 -16.94 -16.62
C GLU A 63 -10.02 -17.55 -15.94
N CYS A 64 -9.37 -18.55 -16.57
CA CYS A 64 -8.14 -19.14 -16.03
C CYS A 64 -7.02 -18.11 -15.82
N HIS A 65 -6.82 -17.21 -16.79
CA HIS A 65 -5.83 -16.14 -16.67
C HIS A 65 -6.17 -15.17 -15.52
N LEU A 66 -7.43 -14.75 -15.44
CA LEU A 66 -7.93 -13.87 -14.39
C LEU A 66 -7.73 -14.48 -13.00
N TYR A 67 -8.08 -15.77 -12.80
CA TYR A 67 -7.84 -16.46 -11.54
C TYR A 67 -6.35 -16.51 -11.18
N GLY A 68 -5.48 -16.79 -12.17
CA GLY A 68 -4.03 -16.73 -11.99
C GLY A 68 -3.55 -15.35 -11.52
N GLN A 69 -4.05 -14.27 -12.14
CA GLN A 69 -3.73 -12.90 -11.74
C GLN A 69 -4.24 -12.59 -10.33
N LEU A 70 -5.46 -13.00 -9.98
CA LEU A 70 -6.03 -12.79 -8.65
C LEU A 70 -5.24 -13.53 -7.55
N ILE A 71 -4.80 -14.76 -7.82
CA ILE A 71 -3.92 -15.50 -6.90
C ILE A 71 -2.58 -14.79 -6.75
N ALA A 72 -1.98 -14.33 -7.84
CA ALA A 72 -0.72 -13.58 -7.82
C ALA A 72 -0.85 -12.27 -7.00
N ILE A 73 -1.96 -11.54 -7.18
CA ILE A 73 -2.29 -10.32 -6.41
C ILE A 73 -2.45 -10.66 -4.93
N LEU A 74 -3.17 -11.73 -4.60
CA LEU A 74 -3.39 -12.17 -3.23
C LEU A 74 -2.06 -12.50 -2.54
N LEU A 75 -1.20 -13.30 -3.18
CA LEU A 75 0.11 -13.68 -2.65
C LEU A 75 1.03 -12.45 -2.48
N GLY A 76 1.07 -11.55 -3.47
CA GLY A 76 1.86 -10.33 -3.41
C GLY A 76 1.41 -9.38 -2.32
N SER A 77 0.10 -9.15 -2.22
CA SER A 77 -0.50 -8.25 -1.22
C SER A 77 -0.37 -8.82 0.19
N SER A 78 -0.58 -10.12 0.38
CA SER A 78 -0.41 -10.79 1.67
C SER A 78 1.04 -10.72 2.14
N THR A 79 1.99 -11.00 1.25
CA THR A 79 3.43 -10.88 1.56
C THR A 79 3.80 -9.44 1.91
N MET A 80 3.28 -8.46 1.16
CA MET A 80 3.53 -7.04 1.43
C MET A 80 3.02 -6.64 2.81
N PHE A 81 1.78 -7.04 3.16
CA PHE A 81 1.19 -6.70 4.45
C PHE A 81 1.99 -7.30 5.61
N GLN A 82 2.37 -8.58 5.50
CA GLN A 82 3.20 -9.23 6.52
C GLN A 82 4.58 -8.56 6.66
N MET A 83 5.25 -8.24 5.55
CA MET A 83 6.54 -7.55 5.57
C MET A 83 6.43 -6.14 6.15
N ARG A 84 5.35 -5.41 5.85
CA ARG A 84 5.07 -4.08 6.43
C ARG A 84 4.92 -4.17 7.94
N GLN A 85 4.14 -5.11 8.45
CA GLN A 85 3.98 -5.32 9.90
C GLN A 85 5.32 -5.65 10.55
N LEU A 86 6.09 -6.58 9.99
CA LEU A 86 7.41 -6.95 10.53
C LEU A 86 8.39 -5.76 10.55
N LEU A 87 8.41 -4.93 9.49
CA LEU A 87 9.25 -3.73 9.44
C LEU A 87 8.80 -2.66 10.43
N LEU A 88 7.50 -2.48 10.61
CA LEU A 88 6.96 -1.56 11.61
C LEU A 88 7.35 -2.03 13.01
N THR A 89 7.13 -3.29 13.37
CA THR A 89 7.44 -3.81 14.71
C THR A 89 8.93 -3.80 15.00
N LYS A 90 9.77 -4.30 14.06
CA LYS A 90 11.21 -4.50 14.31
C LYS A 90 12.07 -3.26 14.03
N LYS A 91 11.66 -2.39 13.10
CA LYS A 91 12.47 -1.26 12.63
C LYS A 91 11.76 0.09 12.77
N LYS A 92 10.49 0.11 13.19
CA LYS A 92 9.67 1.33 13.25
C LYS A 92 9.66 2.05 11.91
N GLN A 93 9.58 1.29 10.81
CA GLN A 93 9.67 1.83 9.46
C GLN A 93 8.35 1.66 8.71
N GLU A 94 7.86 2.74 8.09
CA GLU A 94 6.74 2.66 7.16
C GLU A 94 7.21 2.17 5.78
N LEU A 95 6.55 1.13 5.29
CA LEU A 95 6.79 0.55 3.98
C LEU A 95 5.83 1.13 2.94
N SER A 96 6.36 1.50 1.77
CA SER A 96 5.56 1.94 0.63
C SER A 96 4.93 0.74 -0.10
N GLU A 97 3.60 0.67 -0.12
CA GLU A 97 2.84 -0.39 -0.77
C GLU A 97 3.25 -0.61 -2.23
N TYR A 98 3.31 0.46 -3.01
CA TYR A 98 3.67 0.41 -4.44
C TYR A 98 5.08 -0.14 -4.66
N LYS A 99 6.08 0.36 -3.92
CA LYS A 99 7.47 -0.10 -4.04
C LYS A 99 7.62 -1.54 -3.54
N ALA A 100 6.93 -1.89 -2.46
CA ALA A 100 7.00 -3.21 -1.86
C ALA A 100 6.45 -4.28 -2.80
N ILE A 101 5.26 -4.03 -3.38
CA ILE A 101 4.65 -4.97 -4.32
C ILE A 101 5.51 -5.14 -5.57
N TYR A 102 6.11 -4.06 -6.08
CA TYR A 102 7.08 -4.13 -7.18
C TYR A 102 8.24 -5.09 -6.86
N ILE A 103 8.90 -4.90 -5.72
CA ILE A 103 10.02 -5.75 -5.28
C ILE A 103 9.56 -7.20 -5.05
N ILE A 104 8.40 -7.40 -4.43
CA ILE A 104 7.85 -8.72 -4.11
C ILE A 104 7.51 -9.49 -5.38
N LYS A 105 6.92 -8.83 -6.39
CA LYS A 105 6.61 -9.45 -7.68
C LYS A 105 7.87 -10.00 -8.35
N ASP A 106 8.97 -9.25 -8.35
CA ASP A 106 10.25 -9.70 -8.91
C ASP A 106 10.81 -10.94 -8.18
N TYR A 107 10.41 -11.16 -6.92
CA TYR A 107 10.78 -12.33 -6.13
C TYR A 107 9.89 -13.55 -6.35
N PHE A 108 8.76 -13.44 -7.07
CA PHE A 108 7.83 -14.56 -7.27
C PHE A 108 8.50 -15.83 -7.84
N PRO A 109 9.33 -15.76 -8.89
CA PRO A 109 9.99 -16.95 -9.42
C PRO A 109 10.91 -17.62 -8.40
N LEU A 110 11.57 -16.83 -7.54
CA LEU A 110 12.45 -17.33 -6.49
C LEU A 110 11.65 -17.99 -5.36
N LEU A 111 10.56 -17.35 -4.93
CA LEU A 111 9.65 -17.89 -3.92
C LEU A 111 9.04 -19.21 -4.39
N PHE A 112 8.56 -19.28 -5.63
CA PHE A 112 8.01 -20.50 -6.22
C PHE A 112 9.02 -21.65 -6.22
N LYS A 113 10.26 -21.40 -6.65
CA LYS A 113 11.34 -22.40 -6.63
C LYS A 113 11.70 -22.86 -5.22
N ALA A 114 11.65 -21.96 -4.24
CA ALA A 114 11.98 -22.31 -2.86
C ALA A 114 10.91 -23.15 -2.18
N ILE A 115 9.62 -22.86 -2.43
CA ILE A 115 8.50 -23.66 -1.92
C ILE A 115 8.63 -25.13 -2.36
N GLN A 116 9.09 -25.37 -3.59
CA GLN A 116 9.30 -26.72 -4.12
C GLN A 116 10.49 -27.47 -3.51
N LYS A 117 11.44 -26.77 -2.89
CA LYS A 117 12.66 -27.37 -2.33
C LYS A 117 12.50 -27.77 -0.88
N ASN A 118 12.44 -26.79 0.03
CA ASN A 118 12.26 -27.02 1.46
C ASN A 118 11.98 -25.68 2.18
N THR A 119 11.61 -25.77 3.46
CA THR A 119 11.31 -24.63 4.31
C THR A 119 12.52 -23.75 4.62
N GLN A 120 13.74 -24.30 4.63
CA GLN A 120 14.97 -23.56 4.93
C GLN A 120 15.33 -22.58 3.79
N GLU A 121 15.27 -23.04 2.55
CA GLU A 121 15.48 -22.20 1.37
C GLU A 121 14.42 -21.11 1.25
N LEU A 122 13.16 -21.45 1.53
CA LEU A 122 12.08 -20.45 1.58
C LEU A 122 12.37 -19.37 2.64
N SER A 123 12.75 -19.76 3.85
CA SER A 123 13.12 -18.83 4.91
C SER A 123 14.27 -17.91 4.50
N LYS A 124 15.31 -18.47 3.84
CA LYS A 124 16.45 -17.70 3.36
C LYS A 124 16.04 -16.64 2.32
N ILE A 125 15.16 -16.99 1.39
CA ILE A 125 14.66 -16.04 0.38
C ILE A 125 13.78 -14.98 1.03
N LEU A 126 12.92 -15.34 1.98
CA LEU A 126 12.10 -14.37 2.72
C LEU A 126 12.94 -13.40 3.54
N LEU A 127 14.02 -13.85 4.18
CA LEU A 127 14.96 -12.98 4.90
C LEU A 127 15.68 -12.02 3.95
N ARG A 128 16.08 -12.48 2.77
CA ARG A 128 16.68 -11.63 1.73
C ARG A 128 15.69 -10.58 1.23
N LEU A 129 14.44 -10.99 0.98
CA LEU A 129 13.35 -10.09 0.59
C LEU A 129 13.10 -9.04 1.67
N PHE A 130 13.06 -9.43 2.95
CA PHE A 130 12.92 -8.50 4.07
C PHE A 130 14.03 -7.45 4.08
N ALA A 131 15.30 -7.86 3.95
CA ALA A 131 16.43 -6.93 3.91
C ALA A 131 16.35 -5.96 2.71
N LEU A 132 15.90 -6.44 1.55
CA LEU A 132 15.73 -5.61 0.37
C LEU A 132 14.59 -4.58 0.54
N LEU A 133 13.46 -5.01 1.10
CA LEU A 133 12.33 -4.14 1.43
C LEU A 133 12.70 -3.10 2.49
N GLN A 134 13.49 -3.49 3.49
CA GLN A 134 14.00 -2.56 4.50
C GLN A 134 14.81 -1.44 3.83
N LYS A 135 15.74 -1.81 2.93
CA LYS A 135 16.65 -0.85 2.28
C LYS A 135 15.93 0.06 1.28
N ASN A 136 15.06 -0.50 0.44
CA ASN A 136 14.55 0.19 -0.76
C ASN A 136 13.06 0.55 -0.68
N GLY A 137 12.32 -0.11 0.21
CA GLY A 137 10.86 -0.01 0.29
C GLY A 137 10.34 1.13 1.16
N ARG A 138 11.21 1.93 1.80
CA ARG A 138 10.79 3.01 2.71
C ARG A 138 9.81 3.98 2.05
N LYS A 139 8.74 4.33 2.77
CA LYS A 139 7.79 5.37 2.38
C LYS A 139 8.49 6.72 2.34
N SER A 140 8.27 7.47 1.25
CA SER A 140 8.75 8.84 1.15
C SER A 140 7.78 9.80 1.84
N HIS A 141 8.32 10.73 2.61
CA HIS A 141 7.57 11.85 3.18
C HIS A 141 7.70 13.04 2.24
N ARG A 142 6.56 13.62 1.85
CA ARG A 142 6.51 14.87 1.10
C ARG A 142 6.17 16.01 2.06
N TYR A 143 6.73 17.18 1.80
CA TYR A 143 6.48 18.38 2.60
C TYR A 143 4.97 18.63 2.72
N GLU A 144 4.51 18.90 3.95
CA GLU A 144 3.09 19.13 4.31
C GLU A 144 2.09 18.01 3.99
N LYS A 145 2.55 16.81 3.58
CA LYS A 145 1.65 15.68 3.29
C LYS A 145 1.76 14.61 4.38
N LYS A 146 0.65 14.43 5.10
CA LYS A 146 0.48 13.31 6.04
C LYS A 146 0.42 11.98 5.30
N THR A 147 1.11 10.98 5.84
CA THR A 147 1.00 9.57 5.42
C THR A 147 -0.18 8.89 6.11
N VAL A 148 -0.44 7.64 5.73
CA VAL A 148 -1.44 6.81 6.41
C VAL A 148 -1.09 6.64 7.88
N PHE A 149 0.19 6.44 8.19
CA PHE A 149 0.64 6.29 9.57
C PHE A 149 0.48 7.58 10.37
N ASP A 150 0.73 8.75 9.76
CA ASP A 150 0.51 10.04 10.41
C ASP A 150 -0.97 10.29 10.71
N ILE A 151 -1.87 9.94 9.79
CA ILE A 151 -3.32 10.12 9.97
C ILE A 151 -3.88 9.17 11.02
N LEU A 152 -3.38 7.93 11.06
CA LEU A 152 -3.84 6.90 12.01
C LEU A 152 -3.09 6.93 13.36
N GLY A 153 -2.18 7.89 13.57
CA GLY A 153 -1.41 8.00 14.82
C GLY A 153 -0.48 6.81 15.10
N VAL A 154 -0.02 6.11 14.07
CA VAL A 154 0.91 4.98 14.23
C VAL A 154 2.29 5.51 14.57
N VAL A 155 2.95 4.95 15.59
CA VAL A 155 4.30 5.38 16.01
C VAL A 155 5.38 4.71 15.16
N TYR A 156 6.20 5.51 14.47
CA TYR A 156 7.33 5.06 13.66
C TYR A 156 8.50 6.08 13.68
N GLN A 157 9.60 5.80 12.96
CA GLN A 157 10.85 6.58 13.03
C GLN A 157 10.66 8.09 12.79
N TYR A 158 9.81 8.50 11.85
CA TYR A 158 9.64 9.92 11.54
C TYR A 158 8.91 10.68 12.65
N THR A 159 7.87 10.10 13.24
CA THR A 159 7.19 10.65 14.41
C THR A 159 8.17 10.77 15.59
N MET A 160 9.00 9.75 15.83
CA MET A 160 10.02 9.80 16.89
C MET A 160 11.04 10.93 16.69
N SER A 161 11.51 11.17 15.45
CA SER A 161 12.47 12.24 15.16
C SER A 161 11.89 13.65 15.35
N ARG A 162 10.58 13.84 15.14
CA ARG A 162 9.91 15.12 15.43
C ARG A 162 9.79 15.37 16.93
N ASP A 163 9.44 14.36 17.71
CA ASP A 163 9.29 14.51 19.17
C ASP A 163 10.62 14.91 19.86
N HIS A 164 11.77 14.51 19.30
CA HIS A 164 13.10 14.90 19.81
C HIS A 164 13.53 16.32 19.40
N GLN A 165 12.78 17.01 18.52
CA GLN A 165 13.06 18.39 18.10
C GLN A 165 12.16 19.43 18.79
N VAL A 166 11.19 18.99 19.60
CA VAL A 166 10.22 19.85 20.30
C VAL A 166 10.41 19.77 21.84
N ALA A 167 11.50 19.17 22.31
CA ALA A 167 11.88 19.10 23.73
C ALA A 167 13.07 20.01 24.03
#